data_AF-A0A376VG51-F1
#
_entry.id   AF-A0A376VG51-F1
#
_cell.length_a   1.000
_cell.length_b   1.000
_cell.length_c   1.000
_cell.angle_alpha   90.00
_cell.angle_beta   90.00
_cell.angle_gamma   90.00
#
_symmetry.space_group_name_H-M   'P 1'
#
loop_
_entity.id
_entity.type
_entity.pdbx_description
1 polymer ?
#
loop_
_entity_poly.entity_id
_entity_poly.type
_entity_poly.pdbx_seq_one_letter_code
_entity_poly.pdbx_strand_id
1 'polypeptide(L)'
;MDRDGQCLNTALLAGTEISGDLGQSALLVSVPQAYLEYTDSEWDPPSRWDDGIPGLIADYSINAQTRHENGGDDTNDISGNGTVGVNVGPWRLRADWQSDYQHTRSNDDGDTDDSGTQKNWEWSRYYAWRALPSLKAKLSLGEDYLNSDIFDGFSYIGGSISTDDQMLPPNLRGYAPDISGVAHTTAKVTVTQMGRVIYETQVPAGPFRIQDIGDSVSGTLHVRIEEQTARYKNTTSARRPCRS
;
A
#
# COMPACT_ATOMS: atom_id res chain seq x y z
N MET A 1 3.17 35.87 13.17
CA MET A 1 2.38 37.01 12.65
C MET A 1 0.99 36.48 12.36
N ASP A 2 -0.04 37.17 12.84
CA ASP A 2 -1.42 36.90 12.41
C ASP A 2 -1.61 37.33 10.95
N ARG A 3 -2.68 36.85 10.28
CA ARG A 3 -3.08 37.22 8.92
C ARG A 3 -3.25 38.73 8.71
N ASP A 4 -3.37 39.51 9.80
CA ASP A 4 -3.54 40.97 9.78
C ASP A 4 -2.26 41.78 10.14
N GLY A 5 -1.07 41.17 10.14
CA GLY A 5 0.19 41.89 10.34
C GLY A 5 0.39 42.47 11.76
N GLN A 6 -0.46 42.08 12.72
CA GLN A 6 -0.30 42.46 14.11
C GLN A 6 0.78 41.62 14.78
N CYS A 7 1.58 42.28 15.62
CA CYS A 7 2.54 41.60 16.48
C CYS A 7 1.80 40.79 17.53
N LEU A 8 2.09 39.49 17.62
CA LEU A 8 1.50 38.62 18.63
C LEU A 8 1.92 39.11 20.01
N ASN A 9 0.97 39.56 20.82
CA ASN A 9 1.25 39.95 22.20
C ASN A 9 1.45 38.69 23.04
N THR A 10 2.70 38.35 23.31
CA THR A 10 3.13 37.13 24.01
C THR A 10 2.78 37.13 25.50
N ALA A 11 2.38 38.28 26.06
CA ALA A 11 1.84 38.39 27.41
C ALA A 11 0.42 37.79 27.57
N LEU A 12 -0.25 37.44 26.47
CA LEU A 12 -1.55 36.76 26.49
C LEU A 12 -1.44 35.24 26.73
N LEU A 13 -0.27 34.64 26.51
CA LEU A 13 -0.02 33.22 26.78
C LEU A 13 0.76 33.08 28.09
N ALA A 14 0.05 32.77 29.18
CA ALA A 14 0.62 32.58 30.50
C ALA A 14 1.77 31.55 30.47
N GLY A 15 2.95 31.94 30.94
CA GLY A 15 4.14 31.06 31.01
C GLY A 15 5.01 31.03 29.75
N THR A 16 4.75 31.89 28.75
CA THR A 16 5.65 32.06 27.59
C THR A 16 6.76 33.06 27.92
N GLU A 17 8.02 32.65 27.78
CA GLU A 17 9.19 33.53 27.93
C GLU A 17 9.94 33.68 26.61
N ILE A 18 10.35 34.90 26.27
CA ILE A 18 11.12 35.19 25.06
C ILE A 18 12.35 35.98 25.47
N SER A 19 13.53 35.45 25.14
CA SER A 19 14.83 36.07 25.39
C SER A 19 15.64 36.11 24.09
N GLY A 20 16.13 37.30 23.72
CA GLY A 20 17.00 37.47 22.55
C GLY A 20 18.47 37.47 22.96
N ASP A 21 19.24 36.54 22.42
CA ASP A 21 20.71 36.56 22.47
C ASP A 21 21.24 37.14 21.14
N LEU A 22 21.50 38.45 21.15
CA LEU A 22 22.05 39.16 20.00
C LEU A 22 23.52 38.76 19.71
N GLY A 23 24.24 38.22 20.69
CA GLY A 23 25.61 37.74 20.53
C GLY A 23 25.69 36.46 19.70
N GLN A 24 24.65 35.63 19.77
CA GLN A 24 24.51 34.40 18.97
C GLN A 24 23.52 34.54 17.82
N SER A 25 22.91 35.72 17.64
CA SER A 25 21.80 35.94 16.72
C SER A 25 20.67 34.90 16.91
N ALA A 26 20.40 34.54 18.17
CA ALA A 26 19.43 33.52 18.54
C ALA A 26 18.28 34.15 19.35
N LEU A 27 17.06 33.66 19.11
CA LEU A 27 15.88 34.01 19.90
C LEU A 27 15.44 32.75 20.64
N LEU A 28 15.63 32.73 21.97
CA LEU A 28 15.08 31.68 22.82
C LEU A 28 13.62 31.98 23.09
N VAL A 29 12.75 31.02 22.78
CA VAL A 29 11.31 31.08 23.01
C VAL A 29 10.93 29.84 23.82
N SER A 30 10.48 30.04 25.05
CA SER A 30 9.95 29.00 25.92
C SER A 30 8.43 29.10 25.93
N VAL A 31 7.73 28.07 25.44
CA VAL A 31 6.26 28.02 25.39
C VAL A 31 5.81 26.79 26.17
N PRO A 32 4.81 26.91 27.08
CA PRO A 32 4.28 25.75 27.78
C PRO A 32 3.72 24.70 26.81
N GLN A 33 4.11 23.44 27.02
CA GLN A 33 3.68 22.31 26.18
C GLN A 33 2.16 22.16 26.04
N ALA A 34 1.38 22.64 27.02
CA ALA A 34 -0.08 22.59 26.98
C ALA A 34 -0.72 23.46 25.87
N TYR A 35 0.02 24.45 25.35
CA TYR A 35 -0.41 25.29 24.25
C TYR A 35 0.15 24.84 22.90
N LEU A 36 1.04 23.85 22.89
CA LEU A 36 1.54 23.26 21.67
C LEU A 36 0.55 22.21 21.19
N GLU A 37 0.30 22.20 19.88
CA GLU A 37 -0.43 21.10 19.26
C GLU A 37 0.36 19.81 19.50
N TYR A 38 -0.32 18.68 19.73
CA TYR A 38 0.35 17.41 19.98
C TYR A 38 1.30 17.10 18.82
N THR A 39 2.56 16.84 19.13
CA THR A 39 3.56 16.39 18.16
C THR A 39 4.25 15.19 18.76
N ASP A 40 4.34 14.11 17.99
CA ASP A 40 5.12 12.93 18.36
C ASP A 40 6.40 12.91 17.52
N SER A 41 7.47 12.25 17.99
CA SER A 41 8.66 12.04 17.16
C SER A 41 8.36 11.31 15.85
N GLU A 42 7.25 10.56 15.80
CA GLU A 42 6.83 9.75 14.65
C GLU A 42 5.51 10.25 14.02
N TRP A 43 5.02 11.44 14.41
CA TRP A 43 3.76 11.99 13.88
C TRP A 43 3.72 13.52 13.86
N ASP A 44 3.45 14.07 12.68
CA ASP A 44 3.20 15.49 12.48
C ASP A 44 1.69 15.79 12.36
N PRO A 45 1.22 16.89 12.99
CA PRO A 45 -0.18 17.28 12.93
C PRO A 45 -0.59 17.67 11.50
N PRO A 46 -1.89 17.53 11.14
CA PRO A 46 -2.37 17.81 9.79
C PRO A 46 -2.13 19.24 9.31
N SER A 47 -1.92 20.18 10.23
CA SER A 47 -1.57 21.57 9.96
C SER A 47 -0.19 21.75 9.30
N ARG A 48 0.70 20.75 9.42
CA ARG A 48 2.06 20.75 8.87
C ARG A 48 2.20 19.92 7.59
N TRP A 49 1.13 19.30 7.11
CA TRP A 49 1.22 18.46 5.92
C TRP A 49 1.42 19.29 4.67
N ASP A 50 2.37 18.85 3.85
CA ASP A 50 2.60 19.39 2.52
C ASP A 50 1.87 18.54 1.47
N ASP A 51 1.25 19.20 0.50
CA ASP A 51 0.64 18.55 -0.65
C ASP A 51 1.69 17.92 -1.59
N GLY A 52 2.95 18.33 -1.44
CA GLY A 52 4.08 17.80 -2.18
C GLY A 52 4.26 18.47 -3.54
N ILE A 53 5.20 17.94 -4.31
CA ILE A 53 5.62 18.50 -5.59
C ILE A 53 4.87 17.82 -6.73
N PRO A 54 4.36 18.57 -7.72
CA PRO A 54 3.76 17.97 -8.89
C PRO A 54 4.79 17.14 -9.66
N GLY A 55 4.40 15.92 -10.04
CA GLY A 55 5.33 14.97 -10.66
C GLY A 55 4.66 13.72 -11.20
N LEU A 56 5.40 13.00 -12.04
CA LEU A 56 5.01 11.70 -12.58
C LEU A 56 5.74 10.60 -11.82
N ILE A 57 5.03 9.52 -11.53
CA ILE A 57 5.61 8.31 -10.93
C ILE A 57 5.24 7.11 -11.80
N ALA A 58 6.14 6.15 -11.87
CA ALA A 58 5.91 4.86 -12.50
C ALA A 58 6.64 3.80 -11.69
N ASP A 59 5.88 2.86 -11.17
CA ASP A 59 6.38 1.69 -10.46
C ASP A 59 6.10 0.45 -11.30
N TYR A 60 7.05 -0.49 -11.30
CA TYR A 60 6.94 -1.74 -12.05
C TYR A 60 7.63 -2.86 -11.29
N SER A 61 6.96 -4.00 -11.23
CA SER A 61 7.47 -5.26 -10.72
C SER A 61 7.27 -6.34 -11.78
N ILE A 62 8.34 -7.01 -12.17
CA ILE A 62 8.31 -8.05 -13.20
C ILE A 62 8.97 -9.29 -12.60
N ASN A 63 8.26 -10.41 -12.63
CA ASN A 63 8.73 -11.71 -12.18
C ASN A 63 8.74 -12.68 -13.35
N ALA A 64 9.85 -13.38 -13.54
CA ALA A 64 9.98 -14.43 -14.54
C ALA A 64 10.43 -15.72 -13.86
N GLN A 65 9.74 -16.81 -14.17
CA GLN A 65 10.02 -18.13 -13.63
C GLN A 65 9.94 -19.17 -14.75
N THR A 66 10.97 -20.00 -14.85
CA THR A 66 10.95 -21.21 -15.66
C THR A 66 10.90 -22.41 -14.74
N ARG A 67 10.02 -23.34 -15.07
CA ARG A 67 9.78 -24.57 -14.33
C ARG A 67 10.03 -25.75 -15.25
N HIS A 68 11.00 -26.57 -14.86
CA HIS A 68 11.39 -27.79 -15.55
C HIS A 68 11.00 -28.98 -14.68
N GLU A 69 10.07 -29.81 -15.14
CA GLU A 69 9.58 -30.96 -14.39
C GLU A 69 10.15 -32.25 -14.99
N ASN A 70 10.81 -33.06 -14.16
CA ASN A 70 11.53 -34.23 -14.64
C ASN A 70 10.53 -35.34 -15.06
N GLY A 71 10.27 -35.45 -16.36
CA GLY A 71 9.24 -36.34 -16.93
C GLY A 71 7.85 -35.70 -17.09
N GLY A 72 7.76 -34.37 -17.08
CA GLY A 72 6.52 -33.60 -17.30
C GLY A 72 6.73 -32.36 -18.19
N ASP A 73 5.75 -31.47 -18.20
CA ASP A 73 5.71 -30.29 -19.07
C ASP A 73 6.63 -29.17 -18.57
N ASP A 74 7.21 -28.43 -19.52
CA ASP A 74 7.99 -27.22 -19.24
C ASP A 74 7.08 -26.00 -19.22
N THR A 75 7.07 -25.27 -18.11
CA THR A 75 6.26 -24.05 -17.98
C THR A 75 7.16 -22.83 -17.84
N ASN A 76 6.89 -21.81 -18.65
CA ASN A 76 7.51 -20.49 -18.54
C ASN A 76 6.43 -19.48 -18.16
N ASP A 77 6.62 -18.85 -17.01
CA ASP A 77 5.70 -17.88 -16.43
C ASP A 77 6.40 -16.52 -16.33
N ILE A 78 5.80 -15.50 -16.93
CA ILE A 78 6.22 -14.10 -16.81
C ILE A 78 5.01 -13.32 -16.34
N SER A 79 5.09 -12.76 -15.14
CA SER A 79 4.08 -11.86 -14.58
C SER A 79 4.66 -10.47 -14.39
N GLY A 80 3.82 -9.47 -14.55
CA GLY A 80 4.17 -8.07 -14.34
C GLY A 80 3.01 -7.33 -13.69
N ASN A 81 3.31 -6.45 -12.76
CA ASN A 81 2.36 -5.49 -12.22
C ASN A 81 3.05 -4.14 -12.05
N GLY A 82 2.26 -3.09 -12.02
CA GLY A 82 2.81 -1.76 -11.77
C GLY A 82 1.75 -0.70 -11.62
N THR A 83 2.20 0.46 -11.17
CA THR A 83 1.35 1.62 -10.93
C THR A 83 1.98 2.83 -11.60
N VAL A 84 1.22 3.48 -12.47
CA VAL A 84 1.59 4.80 -13.00
C VAL A 84 0.78 5.86 -12.28
N GLY A 85 1.37 7.04 -12.09
CA GLY A 85 0.74 8.07 -11.29
C GLY A 85 1.16 9.48 -11.64
N VAL A 86 0.25 10.41 -11.33
CA VAL A 86 0.47 11.85 -11.44
C VAL A 86 0.09 12.48 -10.11
N ASN A 87 0.96 13.33 -9.58
CA ASN A 87 0.67 14.19 -8.43
C ASN A 87 0.51 15.62 -8.94
N VAL A 88 -0.59 16.28 -8.58
CA VAL A 88 -0.81 17.70 -8.89
C VAL A 88 -1.47 18.37 -7.69
N GLY A 89 -0.69 19.12 -6.92
CA GLY A 89 -1.15 19.68 -5.64
C GLY A 89 -1.68 18.56 -4.72
N PRO A 90 -2.86 18.74 -4.09
CA PRO A 90 -3.40 17.73 -3.16
C PRO A 90 -3.90 16.45 -3.86
N TRP A 91 -4.04 16.47 -5.18
CA TRP A 91 -4.59 15.36 -5.96
C TRP A 91 -3.51 14.37 -6.36
N ARG A 92 -3.78 13.10 -6.07
CA ARG A 92 -2.95 11.95 -6.43
C ARG A 92 -3.77 11.08 -7.36
N LEU A 93 -3.37 11.00 -8.62
CA LEU A 93 -3.98 10.13 -9.62
C LEU A 93 -3.10 8.90 -9.79
N ARG A 94 -3.70 7.72 -9.86
CA ARG A 94 -3.01 6.47 -10.16
C ARG A 94 -3.80 5.63 -11.14
N ALA A 95 -3.07 4.84 -11.90
CA ALA A 95 -3.58 3.79 -12.73
C ALA A 95 -2.72 2.54 -12.53
N ASP A 96 -3.37 1.43 -12.24
CA ASP A 96 -2.71 0.17 -11.92
C ASP A 96 -2.90 -0.82 -13.05
N TRP A 97 -1.81 -1.44 -13.49
CA TRP A 97 -1.81 -2.43 -14.56
C TRP A 97 -1.24 -3.75 -14.05
N GLN A 98 -1.76 -4.85 -14.59
CA GLN A 98 -1.27 -6.19 -14.33
C GLN A 98 -1.22 -6.98 -15.63
N SER A 99 -0.25 -7.88 -15.74
CA SER A 99 -0.05 -8.74 -16.89
C SER A 99 0.42 -10.11 -16.42
N ASP A 100 -0.14 -11.15 -17.02
CA ASP A 100 0.36 -12.51 -16.90
C ASP A 100 0.59 -13.10 -18.29
N TYR A 101 1.70 -13.82 -18.43
CA TYR A 101 2.05 -14.59 -19.60
C TYR A 101 2.56 -15.94 -19.14
N GLN A 102 1.78 -16.98 -19.41
CA GLN A 102 2.13 -18.36 -19.10
C GLN A 102 2.16 -19.17 -20.39
N HIS A 103 3.29 -19.84 -20.63
CA HIS A 103 3.49 -20.71 -21.77
C HIS A 103 3.90 -22.09 -21.27
N THR A 104 3.03 -23.08 -21.52
CA THR A 104 3.28 -24.48 -21.18
C THR A 104 3.62 -25.24 -22.45
N ARG A 105 4.76 -25.96 -22.44
CA ARG A 105 5.15 -26.89 -23.49
C ARG A 105 5.01 -28.31 -22.95
N SER A 106 4.10 -29.06 -23.55
CA SER A 106 4.01 -30.49 -23.27
C SER A 106 5.04 -31.27 -24.08
N ASN A 107 5.70 -32.22 -23.42
CA ASN A 107 6.68 -33.12 -24.02
C ASN A 107 6.10 -34.53 -24.25
N ASP A 108 4.79 -34.65 -24.46
CA ASP A 108 4.15 -35.94 -24.70
C ASP A 108 4.15 -36.29 -26.20
N ASP A 109 4.74 -37.44 -26.56
CA ASP A 109 4.97 -37.92 -27.94
C ASP A 109 3.70 -38.54 -28.58
N GLY A 110 2.52 -38.08 -28.15
CA GLY A 110 1.23 -38.72 -28.38
C GLY A 110 0.15 -37.77 -28.90
N ASP A 111 0.19 -37.47 -30.21
CA ASP A 111 -0.92 -37.04 -31.09
C ASP A 111 -1.95 -35.99 -30.59
N THR A 112 -1.62 -35.18 -29.59
CA THR A 112 -2.42 -34.00 -29.20
C THR A 112 -1.49 -32.90 -28.66
N ASP A 113 -0.97 -32.08 -29.58
CA ASP A 113 -0.21 -30.84 -29.28
C ASP A 113 -1.10 -29.85 -28.49
N ASP A 114 -1.25 -30.03 -27.18
CA ASP A 114 -1.96 -29.09 -26.29
C ASP A 114 -0.99 -28.06 -25.69
N SER A 115 -0.23 -27.38 -26.55
CA SER A 115 0.60 -26.26 -26.13
C SER A 115 -0.28 -25.04 -25.84
N GLY A 116 -0.64 -24.83 -24.57
CA GLY A 116 -1.41 -23.69 -24.11
C GLY A 116 -0.56 -22.44 -23.90
N THR A 117 -0.93 -21.32 -24.52
CA THR A 117 -0.38 -20.00 -24.18
C THR A 117 -1.48 -19.14 -23.60
N GLN A 118 -1.37 -18.77 -22.33
CA GLN A 118 -2.26 -17.84 -21.67
C GLN A 118 -1.58 -16.48 -21.58
N LYS A 119 -2.25 -15.44 -22.08
CA LYS A 119 -1.78 -14.06 -22.02
C LYS A 119 -2.94 -13.18 -21.55
N ASN A 120 -2.74 -12.51 -20.42
CA ASN A 120 -3.63 -11.47 -19.96
C ASN A 120 -2.85 -10.16 -19.78
N TRP A 121 -3.47 -9.05 -20.17
CA TRP A 121 -2.99 -7.72 -19.87
C TRP A 121 -4.19 -6.83 -19.61
N GLU A 122 -4.22 -6.22 -18.44
CA GLU A 122 -5.37 -5.47 -17.98
C GLU A 122 -4.93 -4.26 -17.16
N TRP A 123 -5.62 -3.14 -17.37
CA TRP A 123 -5.61 -2.04 -16.44
C TRP A 123 -6.63 -2.31 -15.35
N SER A 124 -6.13 -2.73 -14.20
CA SER A 124 -6.94 -3.19 -13.09
C SER A 124 -7.69 -2.09 -12.35
N ARG A 125 -7.20 -0.84 -12.40
CA ARG A 125 -7.79 0.26 -11.63
C ARG A 125 -7.39 1.64 -12.13
N TYR A 126 -8.34 2.57 -12.18
CA TYR A 126 -8.09 4.01 -12.34
C TYR A 126 -8.74 4.81 -11.23
N TYR A 127 -7.94 5.58 -10.48
CA TYR A 127 -8.47 6.32 -9.34
C TYR A 127 -7.68 7.59 -9.04
N ALA A 128 -8.38 8.55 -8.46
CA ALA A 128 -7.83 9.78 -7.95
C ALA A 128 -8.24 9.94 -6.49
N TRP A 129 -7.34 10.40 -5.64
CA TRP A 129 -7.69 10.72 -4.28
C TRP A 129 -7.06 12.02 -3.82
N ARG A 130 -7.68 12.62 -2.80
CA ARG A 130 -7.12 13.73 -2.04
C ARG A 130 -7.40 13.54 -0.55
N ALA A 131 -6.46 13.96 0.27
CA ALA A 131 -6.69 14.07 1.71
C ALA A 131 -7.60 15.27 2.03
N LEU A 132 -8.45 15.11 3.03
CA LEU A 132 -9.29 16.15 3.63
C LEU A 132 -8.92 16.27 5.12
N PRO A 133 -7.86 17.04 5.46
CA PRO A 133 -7.35 17.14 6.83
C PRO A 133 -8.41 17.58 7.85
N SER A 134 -9.32 18.48 7.46
CA SER A 134 -10.40 18.98 8.33
C SER A 134 -11.37 17.90 8.79
N LEU A 135 -11.50 16.82 8.03
CA LEU A 135 -12.41 15.71 8.31
C LEU A 135 -11.66 14.43 8.72
N LYS A 136 -10.31 14.46 8.78
CA LYS A 136 -9.46 13.27 8.94
C LYS A 136 -9.85 12.13 7.98
N ALA A 137 -10.18 12.51 6.75
CA ALA A 137 -10.73 11.63 5.75
C ALA A 137 -10.02 11.76 4.41
N LYS A 138 -10.16 10.76 3.56
CA LYS A 138 -9.72 10.74 2.17
C LYS A 138 -10.94 10.71 1.26
N LEU A 139 -10.95 11.61 0.28
CA LEU A 139 -11.90 11.56 -0.83
C LEU A 139 -11.26 10.74 -1.96
N SER A 140 -11.87 9.61 -2.29
CA SER A 140 -11.52 8.79 -3.46
C SER A 140 -12.54 9.01 -4.58
N LEU A 141 -12.07 9.10 -5.81
CA LEU A 141 -12.88 9.21 -7.04
C LEU A 141 -12.37 8.22 -8.09
N GLY A 142 -13.28 7.60 -8.83
CA GLY A 142 -12.98 6.59 -9.85
C GLY A 142 -13.27 5.18 -9.36
N GLU A 143 -12.46 4.23 -9.80
CA GLU A 143 -12.60 2.83 -9.44
C GLU A 143 -11.99 2.60 -8.06
N ASP A 144 -12.76 2.07 -7.12
CA ASP A 144 -12.29 1.78 -5.77
C ASP A 144 -13.06 0.57 -5.20
N TYR A 145 -12.58 0.07 -4.07
CA TYR A 145 -13.19 -1.03 -3.36
C TYR A 145 -13.81 -0.50 -2.08
N LEU A 146 -15.04 -0.92 -1.80
CA LEU A 146 -15.64 -0.65 -0.51
C LEU A 146 -15.21 -1.78 0.40
N ASN A 147 -14.45 -1.47 1.44
CA ASN A 147 -14.23 -2.42 2.52
C ASN A 147 -15.06 -2.00 3.73
N SER A 148 -15.96 -2.86 4.17
CA SER A 148 -16.83 -2.64 5.30
C SER A 148 -16.74 -3.83 6.24
N ASP A 149 -16.79 -3.58 7.55
CA ASP A 149 -16.85 -4.65 8.54
C ASP A 149 -18.20 -5.38 8.55
N ILE A 150 -19.23 -4.79 7.92
CA ILE A 150 -20.63 -5.28 7.94
C ILE A 150 -21.01 -5.96 6.62
N PHE A 151 -20.45 -5.51 5.50
CA PHE A 151 -20.79 -6.00 4.16
C PHE A 151 -19.55 -6.58 3.47
N ASP A 152 -19.76 -7.63 2.66
CA ASP A 152 -18.73 -8.12 1.76
C ASP A 152 -18.25 -6.99 0.86
N GLY A 153 -16.93 -6.87 0.73
CA GLY A 153 -16.37 -5.82 -0.10
C GLY A 153 -16.75 -6.02 -1.56
N PHE A 154 -17.03 -4.91 -2.25
CA PHE A 154 -17.27 -4.91 -3.70
C PHE A 154 -16.51 -3.78 -4.38
N SER A 155 -16.16 -4.01 -5.65
CA SER A 155 -15.60 -2.98 -6.53
C SER A 155 -16.70 -2.06 -7.04
N TYR A 156 -16.44 -0.76 -7.07
CA TYR A 156 -17.36 0.23 -7.60
C TYR A 156 -16.62 1.31 -8.39
N ILE A 157 -17.36 2.04 -9.23
CA ILE A 157 -16.89 3.22 -9.93
C ILE A 157 -17.72 4.40 -9.45
N GLY A 158 -17.10 5.36 -8.77
CA GLY A 158 -17.83 6.47 -8.17
C GLY A 158 -16.97 7.38 -7.31
N GLY A 159 -17.58 7.97 -6.29
CA GLY A 159 -16.89 8.78 -5.30
C GLY A 159 -17.20 8.29 -3.90
N SER A 160 -16.19 8.24 -3.04
CA SER A 160 -16.33 7.87 -1.64
C SER A 160 -15.51 8.78 -0.74
N ILE A 161 -16.00 8.95 0.48
CA ILE A 161 -15.27 9.62 1.56
C ILE A 161 -15.11 8.59 2.66
N SER A 162 -13.87 8.25 2.99
CA SER A 162 -13.53 7.31 4.06
C SER A 162 -12.56 7.96 5.04
N THR A 163 -12.70 7.65 6.32
CA THR A 163 -11.70 8.02 7.32
C THR A 163 -10.41 7.22 7.07
N ASP A 164 -9.26 7.87 7.20
CA ASP A 164 -7.97 7.23 6.94
C ASP A 164 -7.15 7.15 8.24
N ASP A 165 -6.91 5.92 8.71
CA ASP A 165 -6.18 5.68 9.96
C ASP A 165 -4.72 6.10 9.88
N GLN A 166 -4.14 6.24 8.67
CA GLN A 166 -2.77 6.73 8.51
C GLN A 166 -2.63 8.21 8.94
N MET A 167 -3.75 8.93 9.01
CA MET A 167 -3.80 10.29 9.54
C MET A 167 -3.67 10.34 11.07
N LEU A 168 -3.85 9.20 11.74
CA LEU A 168 -3.74 9.10 13.19
C LEU A 168 -2.29 8.89 13.64
N PRO A 169 -1.93 9.35 14.85
CA PRO A 169 -0.67 8.98 15.50
C PRO A 169 -0.48 7.46 15.51
N PRO A 170 0.77 6.96 15.39
CA PRO A 170 1.08 5.52 15.35
C PRO A 170 0.39 4.72 16.47
N ASN A 171 0.32 5.28 17.68
CA ASN A 171 -0.30 4.68 18.85
C ASN A 171 -1.81 4.42 18.71
N LEU A 172 -2.46 5.05 17.74
CA LEU A 172 -3.89 4.91 17.43
C LEU A 172 -4.14 4.20 16.09
N ARG A 173 -3.09 3.80 15.36
CA ARG A 173 -3.22 3.03 14.13
C ARG A 173 -3.50 1.56 14.48
N GLY A 174 -4.42 0.93 13.73
CA GLY A 174 -4.74 -0.48 13.89
C GLY A 174 -3.61 -1.42 13.43
N TYR A 175 -3.73 -2.70 13.77
CA TYR A 175 -2.76 -3.76 13.41
C TYR A 175 -2.61 -3.93 11.88
N ALA A 176 -1.36 -4.04 11.42
CA ALA A 176 -0.99 -4.41 10.05
C ALA A 176 -0.86 -5.95 9.93
N PRO A 177 -1.50 -6.59 8.93
CA PRO A 177 -1.46 -8.04 8.79
C PRO A 177 -0.08 -8.53 8.36
N ASP A 178 0.46 -9.55 9.05
CA ASP A 178 1.67 -10.25 8.62
C ASP A 178 1.32 -11.58 7.93
N ILE A 179 1.94 -11.82 6.77
CA ILE A 179 1.78 -13.09 6.05
C ILE A 179 3.02 -13.94 6.31
N SER A 180 2.83 -15.04 7.02
CA SER A 180 3.87 -16.02 7.28
C SER A 180 3.50 -17.39 6.69
N GLY A 181 4.50 -18.11 6.24
CA GLY A 181 4.33 -19.42 5.62
C GLY A 181 5.65 -20.17 5.53
N VAL A 182 5.59 -21.40 5.05
CA VAL A 182 6.76 -22.23 4.79
C VAL A 182 6.70 -22.72 3.35
N ALA A 183 7.71 -22.37 2.56
CA ALA A 183 7.90 -22.87 1.21
C ALA A 183 8.90 -24.04 1.25
N HIS A 184 8.57 -25.17 0.62
CA HIS A 184 9.48 -26.32 0.58
C HIS A 184 10.60 -26.15 -0.45
N THR A 185 10.37 -25.33 -1.48
CA THR A 185 11.32 -24.99 -2.54
C THR A 185 11.28 -23.49 -2.80
N THR A 186 12.10 -22.99 -3.72
CA THR A 186 11.95 -21.61 -4.23
C THR A 186 10.53 -21.44 -4.78
N ALA A 187 9.80 -20.45 -4.26
CA ALA A 187 8.39 -20.27 -4.56
C ALA A 187 8.07 -18.82 -4.93
N LYS A 188 7.09 -18.64 -5.82
CA LYS A 188 6.48 -17.34 -6.09
C LYS A 188 5.29 -17.16 -5.17
N VAL A 189 5.29 -16.10 -4.38
CA VAL A 189 4.19 -15.73 -3.49
C VAL A 189 3.45 -14.56 -4.11
N THR A 190 2.22 -14.82 -4.55
CA THR A 190 1.32 -13.81 -5.09
C THR A 190 0.20 -13.57 -4.08
N VAL A 191 0.08 -12.33 -3.61
CA VAL A 191 -1.01 -11.90 -2.73
C VAL A 191 -2.03 -11.15 -3.57
N THR A 192 -3.26 -11.65 -3.57
CA THR A 192 -4.38 -11.05 -4.25
C THR A 192 -5.46 -10.58 -3.29
N GLN A 193 -6.10 -9.48 -3.67
CA GLN A 193 -7.27 -8.94 -3.01
C GLN A 193 -8.32 -8.64 -4.07
N MET A 194 -9.52 -9.21 -3.90
CA MET A 194 -10.65 -8.97 -4.81
C MET A 194 -10.31 -9.16 -6.29
N GLY A 195 -9.50 -10.19 -6.60
CA GLY A 195 -9.09 -10.55 -7.96
C GLY A 195 -7.86 -9.83 -8.50
N ARG A 196 -7.28 -8.88 -7.74
CA ARG A 196 -6.11 -8.11 -8.16
C ARG A 196 -4.85 -8.50 -7.38
N VAL A 197 -3.71 -8.56 -8.05
CA VAL A 197 -2.40 -8.73 -7.41
C VAL A 197 -1.99 -7.43 -6.71
N ILE A 198 -1.83 -7.49 -5.38
CA ILE A 198 -1.37 -6.35 -4.57
C ILE A 198 0.09 -6.46 -4.18
N TYR A 199 0.64 -7.68 -4.18
CA TYR A 199 2.02 -7.94 -3.86
C TYR A 199 2.46 -9.23 -4.53
N GLU A 200 3.64 -9.24 -5.15
CA GLU A 200 4.21 -10.43 -5.76
C GLU A 200 5.72 -10.44 -5.57
N THR A 201 6.23 -11.54 -5.01
CA THR A 201 7.67 -11.71 -4.78
C THR A 201 8.09 -13.17 -4.88
N GLN A 202 9.37 -13.40 -5.15
CA GLN A 202 9.97 -14.72 -5.09
C GLN A 202 10.67 -14.91 -3.75
N VAL A 203 10.36 -16.02 -3.07
CA VAL A 203 10.96 -16.38 -1.77
C VAL A 203 11.84 -17.63 -1.92
N PRO A 204 12.97 -17.69 -1.19
CA PRO A 204 13.79 -18.91 -1.13
C PRO A 204 13.09 -20.02 -0.36
N ALA A 205 13.60 -21.25 -0.48
CA ALA A 205 13.13 -22.39 0.30
C ALA A 205 13.31 -22.15 1.81
N GLY A 206 12.25 -22.36 2.58
CA GLY A 206 12.24 -22.16 4.04
C GLY A 206 11.04 -21.37 4.56
N PRO A 207 11.03 -21.05 5.86
CA PRO A 207 10.04 -20.16 6.44
C PRO A 207 10.25 -18.73 5.91
N PHE A 208 9.17 -18.08 5.51
CA PHE A 208 9.18 -16.69 5.07
C PHE A 208 8.13 -15.87 5.83
N ARG A 209 8.40 -14.58 5.95
CA ARG A 209 7.49 -13.60 6.54
C ARG A 209 7.49 -12.35 5.68
N ILE A 210 6.33 -11.97 5.17
CA ILE A 210 6.12 -10.75 4.41
C ILE A 210 5.41 -9.76 5.34
N GLN A 211 6.14 -8.69 5.68
CA GLN A 211 5.64 -7.59 6.52
C GLN A 211 5.34 -6.34 5.71
N ASP A 212 5.80 -6.27 4.46
CA ASP A 212 5.74 -5.09 3.59
C ASP A 212 4.47 -5.03 2.74
N ILE A 213 3.35 -5.51 3.31
CA ILE A 213 2.04 -5.34 2.68
C ILE A 213 1.50 -4.04 3.23
N GLY A 214 1.45 -3.00 2.38
CA GLY A 214 1.17 -1.63 2.82
C GLY A 214 0.03 -1.52 3.83
N ASP A 215 0.23 -0.65 4.83
CA ASP A 215 -0.64 -0.51 6.01
C ASP A 215 -2.13 -0.18 5.70
N SER A 216 -2.46 0.16 4.45
CA SER A 216 -3.82 0.42 3.99
C SER A 216 -4.59 -0.83 3.55
N VAL A 217 -4.00 -2.02 3.61
CA VAL A 217 -4.64 -3.25 3.15
C VAL A 217 -5.64 -3.73 4.20
N SER A 218 -6.92 -3.75 3.82
CA SER A 218 -8.02 -4.11 4.70
C SER A 218 -8.97 -5.09 4.00
N GLY A 219 -9.45 -6.11 4.72
CA GLY A 219 -10.30 -7.19 4.17
C GLY A 219 -9.60 -8.54 4.09
N THR A 220 -10.15 -9.46 3.29
CA THR A 220 -9.62 -10.82 3.09
C THR A 220 -8.54 -10.82 2.02
N LEU A 221 -7.39 -11.43 2.32
CA LEU A 221 -6.26 -11.60 1.41
C LEU A 221 -6.16 -13.06 0.97
N HIS A 222 -6.06 -13.25 -0.33
CA HIS A 222 -5.81 -14.56 -0.92
C HIS A 222 -4.33 -14.66 -1.24
N VAL A 223 -3.67 -15.65 -0.64
CA VAL A 223 -2.25 -15.91 -0.85
C VAL A 223 -2.14 -17.16 -1.69
N ARG A 224 -1.55 -17.02 -2.88
CA ARG A 224 -1.19 -18.14 -3.75
C ARG A 224 0.31 -18.34 -3.69
N ILE A 225 0.72 -19.54 -3.31
CA ILE A 225 2.13 -19.97 -3.29
C ILE A 225 2.32 -20.98 -4.41
N GLU A 226 3.17 -20.63 -5.37
CA GLU A 226 3.52 -21.48 -6.51
C GLU A 226 4.94 -22.01 -6.32
N GLU A 227 5.04 -23.30 -5.94
CA GLU A 227 6.31 -24.00 -5.76
C GLU A 227 6.86 -24.51 -7.11
N GLN A 228 8.18 -24.65 -7.24
CA GLN A 228 8.83 -25.19 -8.45
C GLN A 228 8.48 -26.65 -8.80
N THR A 229 7.81 -27.38 -7.91
CA THR A 229 7.21 -28.70 -8.15
C THR A 229 5.70 -28.55 -7.98
N ALA A 230 4.85 -29.07 -8.87
CA ALA A 230 3.48 -28.64 -9.27
C ALA A 230 2.42 -28.51 -8.15
N ARG A 231 2.78 -27.92 -7.03
CA ARG A 231 1.98 -27.79 -5.83
C ARG A 231 1.60 -26.33 -5.69
N TYR A 232 0.35 -26.05 -6.02
CA TYR A 232 -0.31 -24.82 -5.63
C TYR A 232 -0.78 -24.96 -4.19
N LYS A 233 -0.44 -24.00 -3.34
CA LYS A 233 -1.06 -23.85 -2.02
C LYS A 233 -1.83 -22.53 -2.02
N ASN A 234 -3.14 -22.61 -1.86
CA ASN A 234 -4.00 -21.45 -1.65
C ASN A 234 -4.25 -21.33 -0.14
N THR A 235 -3.86 -20.20 0.42
CA THR A 235 -4.15 -19.87 1.82
C THR A 235 -4.88 -18.53 1.87
N THR A 236 -5.96 -18.47 2.64
CA THR A 236 -6.69 -17.22 2.88
C THR A 236 -6.23 -16.64 4.22
N SER A 237 -5.71 -15.42 4.20
CA SER A 237 -5.37 -14.66 5.41
C SER A 237 -6.40 -13.56 5.62
N ALA A 238 -7.03 -13.54 6.79
CA ALA A 238 -7.97 -12.49 7.18
C ALA A 238 -7.41 -11.77 8.41
N ARG A 239 -7.69 -10.47 8.49
CA ARG A 239 -7.37 -9.66 9.67
C ARG A 239 -8.02 -10.32 10.90
N ARG A 240 -7.22 -10.84 11.82
CA ARG A 240 -7.75 -11.39 13.07
C ARG A 240 -8.21 -10.22 13.94
N PRO A 241 -9.49 -10.11 14.32
CA PRO A 241 -9.89 -9.12 15.30
C PRO A 241 -9.15 -9.41 16.60
N CYS A 242 -8.48 -8.40 17.17
CA CYS A 242 -7.85 -8.50 18.48
C CYS A 242 -8.91 -8.97 19.47
N ARG A 243 -8.64 -10.11 20.10
CA ARG A 243 -9.46 -10.61 21.20
C ARG A 243 -9.22 -9.68 22.39
N SER A 244 -10.28 -9.00 22.83
CA SER A 244 -10.31 -8.17 24.04
C SER A 244 -9.88 -8.94 25.28
#